data_AF-A0A4Z1NTW8-F1
#
_entry.id   AF-A0A4Z1NTW8-F1
#
_cell.length_a   1.000
_cell.length_b   1.000
_cell.length_c   1.000
_cell.angle_alpha   90.00
_cell.angle_beta   90.00
_cell.angle_gamma   90.00
#
_symmetry.space_group_name_H-M   'P 1'
#
loop_
_entity.id
_entity.type
_entity.pdbx_description
1 polymer ?
#
loop_
_entity_poly.entity_id
_entity_poly.type
_entity_poly.pdbx_seq_one_letter_code
_entity_poly.pdbx_strand_id
1 'polypeptide(L)'
;MYCVAGGLWMPEANAVALLRRDIDRRPQRIKAVLKSAGIRKEFLEGVPDNDAKVVEKFVAQSSQGALKTKPKGFDADHKEIDLLRLKNFTLTRKLGDRDVLGHQGLARISELIATLVPFITYLNSVVMPDGEDEDEVDDDEEDGSVEVDG
;
A
#
# COMPACT_ATOMS: atom_id res chain seq x y z
N MET A 1 -21.75 -7.36 7.61
CA MET A 1 -20.44 -7.79 7.08
C MET A 1 -19.38 -6.95 7.75
N TYR A 2 -18.49 -7.56 8.52
CA TYR A 2 -17.44 -6.86 9.24
C TYR A 2 -16.11 -6.96 8.49
N CYS A 3 -15.25 -5.98 8.64
CA CYS A 3 -13.88 -6.03 8.12
C CYS A 3 -12.91 -5.34 9.07
N VAL A 4 -11.65 -5.78 9.01
CA VAL A 4 -10.52 -5.06 9.58
C VAL A 4 -9.64 -4.65 8.41
N ALA A 5 -9.37 -3.36 8.29
CA ALA A 5 -8.50 -2.82 7.27
C ALA A 5 -7.49 -1.84 7.89
N GLY A 6 -6.33 -1.69 7.25
CA GLY A 6 -5.33 -0.72 7.66
C GLY A 6 -4.32 -0.44 6.56
N GLY A 7 -3.74 0.76 6.60
CA GLY A 7 -2.81 1.26 5.60
C GLY A 7 -3.14 2.69 5.17
N LEU A 8 -2.67 3.07 3.98
CA LEU A 8 -2.92 4.38 3.39
C LEU A 8 -4.01 4.29 2.33
N TRP A 9 -5.15 4.88 2.64
CA TRP A 9 -6.29 5.00 1.74
C TRP A 9 -6.43 6.43 1.25
N MET A 10 -6.41 6.61 -0.07
CA MET A 10 -6.43 7.90 -0.77
C MET A 10 -5.49 8.94 -0.14
N PRO A 11 -4.19 8.63 0.02
CA PRO A 11 -3.23 9.60 0.54
C PRO A 11 -2.97 10.73 -0.47
N GLU A 12 -2.39 11.82 0.02
CA GLU A 12 -1.99 12.97 -0.80
C GLU A 12 -0.93 12.58 -1.84
N ALA A 13 -0.82 13.38 -2.90
CA ALA A 13 0.06 13.09 -4.04
C ALA A 13 1.53 12.91 -3.62
N ASN A 14 2.03 13.74 -2.69
CA ASN A 14 3.39 13.66 -2.17
C ASN A 14 3.66 12.32 -1.46
N ALA A 15 2.75 11.88 -0.58
CA ALA A 15 2.87 10.58 0.09
C ALA A 15 2.94 9.40 -0.90
N VAL A 16 2.15 9.45 -1.98
CA VAL A 16 2.21 8.44 -3.05
C VAL A 16 3.55 8.50 -3.80
N ALA A 17 4.06 9.70 -4.08
CA ALA A 17 5.35 9.88 -4.75
C ALA A 17 6.52 9.32 -3.91
N LEU A 18 6.54 9.60 -2.60
CA LEU A 18 7.52 9.05 -1.66
C LEU A 18 7.48 7.51 -1.62
N LEU A 19 6.28 6.93 -1.57
CA LEU A 19 6.11 5.47 -1.60
C LEU A 19 6.60 4.86 -2.92
N ARG A 20 6.29 5.48 -4.06
CA ARG A 20 6.80 5.03 -5.36
C ARG A 20 8.32 5.07 -5.41
N ARG A 21 8.93 6.14 -4.91
CA ARG A 21 10.39 6.30 -4.84
C ARG A 21 11.04 5.25 -3.94
N ASP A 22 10.46 4.95 -2.77
CA ASP A 22 10.99 3.92 -1.88
C ASP A 22 10.84 2.51 -2.48
N ILE A 23 9.72 2.22 -3.15
CA ILE A 23 9.50 0.94 -3.85
C ILE A 23 10.49 0.77 -5.00
N ASP A 24 10.78 1.83 -5.74
CA ASP A 24 11.77 1.81 -6.83
C ASP A 24 13.19 1.59 -6.31
N ARG A 25 13.63 2.37 -5.31
CA ARG A 25 14.98 2.26 -4.73
C ARG A 25 15.17 0.98 -3.90
N ARG A 26 14.16 0.57 -3.13
CA ARG A 26 14.25 -0.47 -2.09
C ARG A 26 12.98 -1.35 -2.02
N PRO A 27 12.64 -2.09 -3.09
CA PRO A 27 11.43 -2.91 -3.15
C PRO A 27 11.39 -4.03 -2.11
N GLN A 28 12.57 -4.43 -1.59
CA GLN A 28 12.68 -5.44 -0.56
C GLN A 28 12.01 -5.02 0.76
N ARG A 29 11.89 -3.72 1.07
CA ARG A 29 11.28 -3.26 2.33
C ARG A 29 9.79 -3.59 2.39
N ILE A 30 9.02 -3.18 1.38
CA ILE A 30 7.60 -3.50 1.30
C ILE A 30 7.38 -5.01 1.18
N LYS A 31 8.20 -5.72 0.40
CA LYS A 31 8.11 -7.17 0.26
C LYS A 31 8.36 -7.90 1.56
N ALA A 32 9.39 -7.52 2.33
CA ALA A 32 9.69 -8.13 3.62
C ALA A 32 8.52 -8.00 4.61
N VAL A 33 7.88 -6.82 4.64
CA VAL A 33 6.69 -6.57 5.45
C VAL A 33 5.52 -7.44 5.02
N LEU A 34 5.19 -7.45 3.73
CA LEU A 34 4.08 -8.25 3.19
C LEU A 34 4.33 -9.77 3.32
N LYS A 35 5.60 -10.19 3.37
CA LYS A 35 6.00 -11.57 3.63
C LYS A 35 5.90 -11.98 5.09
N SER A 36 5.62 -11.07 6.03
CA SER A 36 5.44 -11.47 7.43
C SER A 36 4.36 -12.55 7.56
N ALA A 37 4.62 -13.59 8.36
CA ALA A 37 3.75 -14.77 8.43
C ALA A 37 2.31 -14.41 8.85
N GLY A 38 2.15 -13.42 9.74
CA GLY A 38 0.86 -12.89 10.15
C GLY A 38 0.10 -12.24 8.99
N ILE A 39 0.74 -11.33 8.24
CA ILE A 39 0.10 -10.66 7.10
C ILE A 39 -0.28 -11.67 6.02
N ARG A 40 0.62 -12.59 5.68
CA ARG A 40 0.34 -13.62 4.69
C ARG A 40 -0.89 -14.44 5.06
N LYS A 41 -0.94 -14.93 6.30
CA LYS A 41 -2.02 -15.79 6.79
C LYS A 41 -3.35 -15.04 6.90
N GLU A 42 -3.33 -13.84 7.46
CA GLU A 42 -4.56 -13.14 7.84
C GLU A 42 -5.12 -12.26 6.71
N PHE A 43 -4.26 -11.57 5.96
CA PHE A 43 -4.67 -10.56 4.98
C PHE A 43 -4.45 -11.00 3.52
N LEU A 44 -3.50 -11.90 3.26
CA LEU A 44 -3.17 -12.36 1.90
C LEU A 44 -3.57 -13.82 1.65
N GLU A 45 -4.65 -14.30 2.31
CA GLU A 45 -5.25 -15.62 2.07
C GLU A 45 -4.28 -16.82 2.23
N GLY A 46 -3.22 -16.68 3.03
CA GLY A 46 -2.27 -17.74 3.29
C GLY A 46 -1.31 -18.03 2.13
N VAL A 47 -1.01 -17.04 1.29
CA VAL A 47 -0.01 -17.21 0.22
C VAL A 47 1.32 -17.77 0.73
N PRO A 48 2.02 -18.59 -0.08
CA PRO A 48 3.34 -19.09 0.26
C PRO A 48 4.34 -17.93 0.39
N ASP A 49 5.47 -18.21 1.03
CA ASP A 49 6.60 -17.29 1.17
C ASP A 49 7.28 -17.02 -0.18
N ASN A 50 6.64 -16.21 -1.03
CA ASN A 50 7.08 -15.92 -2.38
C ASN A 50 6.73 -14.48 -2.76
N ASP A 51 7.75 -13.70 -3.11
CA ASP A 51 7.64 -12.29 -3.43
C ASP A 51 6.58 -12.01 -4.51
N ALA A 52 6.58 -12.76 -5.61
CA ALA A 52 5.66 -12.54 -6.72
C ALA A 52 4.21 -12.78 -6.29
N LYS A 53 3.95 -13.86 -5.54
CA LYS A 53 2.59 -14.20 -5.07
C LYS A 53 2.06 -13.24 -4.01
N VAL A 54 2.94 -12.81 -3.11
CA VAL A 54 2.62 -11.82 -2.08
C VAL A 54 2.28 -10.48 -2.73
N VAL A 55 3.09 -10.02 -3.69
CA VAL A 55 2.84 -8.78 -4.45
C VAL A 55 1.57 -8.89 -5.28
N GLU A 56 1.35 -9.99 -6.00
CA GLU A 56 0.15 -10.24 -6.80
C GLU A 56 -1.13 -10.09 -5.96
N LYS A 57 -1.18 -10.71 -4.78
CA LYS A 57 -2.33 -10.62 -3.87
C LYS A 57 -2.49 -9.23 -3.27
N PHE A 58 -1.40 -8.59 -2.89
CA PHE A 58 -1.44 -7.23 -2.35
C PHE A 58 -1.96 -6.23 -3.40
N VAL A 59 -1.42 -6.27 -4.62
CA VAL A 59 -1.87 -5.45 -5.75
C VAL A 59 -3.35 -5.70 -6.01
N ALA A 60 -3.81 -6.96 -6.01
CA ALA A 60 -5.23 -7.26 -6.22
C ALA A 60 -6.14 -6.57 -5.19
N GLN A 61 -5.77 -6.57 -3.89
CA GLN A 61 -6.52 -5.87 -2.84
C GLN A 61 -6.44 -4.35 -2.93
N SER A 62 -5.29 -3.81 -3.30
CA SER A 62 -5.00 -2.37 -3.33
C SER A 62 -5.24 -1.72 -4.71
N SER A 63 -5.70 -2.48 -5.71
CA SER A 63 -5.85 -2.05 -7.11
C SER A 63 -6.94 -1.00 -7.34
N GLN A 64 -7.80 -0.76 -6.35
CA GLN A 64 -8.87 0.23 -6.48
C GLN A 64 -8.27 1.62 -6.74
N GLY A 65 -8.64 2.24 -7.87
CA GLY A 65 -8.12 3.55 -8.28
C GLY A 65 -6.68 3.56 -8.78
N ALA A 66 -6.05 2.39 -8.98
CA ALA A 66 -4.72 2.28 -9.57
C ALA A 66 -4.67 2.87 -10.99
N LEU A 67 -3.48 3.33 -11.39
CA LEU A 67 -3.27 3.87 -12.72
C LEU A 67 -3.39 2.78 -13.79
N LYS A 68 -4.16 3.05 -14.84
CA LYS A 68 -4.25 2.18 -16.04
C LYS A 68 -2.97 2.22 -16.87
N THR A 69 -2.23 3.32 -16.75
CA THR A 69 -0.97 3.59 -17.45
C THR A 69 0.19 3.57 -16.46
N LYS A 70 1.42 3.54 -16.97
CA LYS A 70 2.60 3.68 -16.12
C LYS A 70 2.60 5.07 -15.43
N PRO A 71 3.03 5.16 -14.17
CA PRO A 71 3.30 6.45 -13.56
C PRO A 71 4.42 7.18 -14.33
N LYS A 72 4.32 8.52 -14.44
CA LYS A 72 5.40 9.35 -15.02
C LYS A 72 6.71 9.11 -14.23
N GLY A 73 7.84 9.02 -14.93
CA GLY A 73 9.16 8.83 -14.32
C GLY A 73 9.63 7.38 -14.14
N PHE A 74 8.82 6.37 -14.48
CA PHE A 74 9.20 4.96 -14.34
C PHE A 74 9.19 4.21 -15.67
N ASP A 75 10.09 3.24 -15.82
CA ASP A 75 10.15 2.38 -17.00
C ASP A 75 8.94 1.43 -17.04
N ALA A 76 8.42 1.16 -18.24
CA ALA A 76 7.33 0.22 -18.45
C ALA A 76 7.74 -1.22 -18.10
N ASP A 77 9.04 -1.54 -18.25
CA ASP A 77 9.59 -2.87 -17.97
C ASP A 77 10.09 -3.01 -16.52
N HIS A 78 9.72 -2.09 -15.63
CA HIS A 78 10.11 -2.15 -14.23
C HIS A 78 9.49 -3.38 -13.55
N LYS A 79 10.32 -4.17 -12.84
CA LYS A 79 9.88 -5.42 -12.17
C LYS A 79 8.74 -5.21 -11.17
N GLU A 80 8.66 -4.02 -10.59
CA GLU A 80 7.67 -3.65 -9.58
C GLU A 80 6.58 -2.70 -10.12
N ILE A 81 6.40 -2.63 -11.45
CA ILE A 81 5.48 -1.68 -12.09
C ILE A 81 4.05 -1.75 -11.52
N ASP A 82 3.60 -2.95 -11.14
CA ASP A 82 2.27 -3.17 -10.59
C ASP A 82 2.11 -2.55 -9.20
N LEU A 83 3.17 -2.52 -8.38
CA LEU A 83 3.18 -1.79 -7.11
C LEU A 83 3.22 -0.28 -7.33
N LEU A 84 4.00 0.18 -8.32
CA LEU A 84 4.14 1.61 -8.63
C LEU A 84 2.83 2.23 -9.16
N ARG A 85 2.00 1.44 -9.86
CA ARG A 85 0.69 1.86 -10.35
C ARG A 85 -0.34 2.08 -9.24
N LEU A 86 -0.13 1.51 -8.05
CA LEU A 86 -1.05 1.66 -6.94
C LEU A 86 -1.13 3.12 -6.49
N LYS A 87 -2.31 3.49 -5.99
CA LYS A 87 -2.55 4.76 -5.27
C LYS A 87 -2.93 4.53 -3.82
N ASN A 88 -3.45 3.34 -3.53
CA ASN A 88 -3.83 2.90 -2.20
C ASN A 88 -2.86 1.81 -1.77
N PHE A 89 -2.47 1.83 -0.50
CA PHE A 89 -1.63 0.82 0.11
C PHE A 89 -2.37 0.30 1.33
N THR A 90 -3.37 -0.54 1.11
CA THR A 90 -4.26 -1.05 2.16
C THR A 90 -4.30 -2.56 2.18
N LEU A 91 -4.34 -3.11 3.38
CA LEU A 91 -4.64 -4.51 3.64
C LEU A 91 -6.03 -4.60 4.24
N THR A 92 -6.86 -5.50 3.73
CA THR A 92 -8.23 -5.68 4.22
C THR A 92 -8.52 -7.15 4.44
N ARG A 93 -9.11 -7.45 5.59
CA ARG A 93 -9.62 -8.78 5.91
C ARG A 93 -11.10 -8.71 6.22
N LYS A 94 -11.89 -9.53 5.52
CA LYS A 94 -13.32 -9.74 5.80
C LYS A 94 -13.46 -10.71 6.98
N LEU A 95 -14.34 -10.36 7.91
CA LEU A 95 -14.64 -11.16 9.10
C LEU A 95 -16.07 -11.68 9.06
N GLY A 96 -16.25 -12.92 9.51
CA GLY A 96 -17.58 -13.47 9.72
C GLY A 96 -18.20 -12.95 11.02
N ASP A 97 -19.53 -12.99 11.12
CA ASP A 97 -20.25 -12.52 12.30
C ASP A 97 -19.79 -13.23 13.59
N ARG A 98 -19.40 -14.50 13.49
CA ARG A 98 -18.88 -15.30 14.62
C ARG A 98 -17.51 -14.82 15.11
N ASP A 99 -16.69 -14.27 14.22
CA ASP A 99 -15.36 -13.75 14.57
C ASP A 99 -15.44 -12.42 15.32
N VAL A 100 -16.57 -11.69 15.19
CA VAL A 100 -16.76 -10.35 15.77
C VAL A 100 -17.70 -10.38 16.98
N LEU A 101 -18.80 -11.12 16.89
CA LEU A 101 -19.86 -11.13 17.90
C LEU A 101 -19.65 -12.21 18.99
N GLY A 102 -18.63 -13.06 18.85
CA GLY A 102 -18.27 -14.05 19.87
C GLY A 102 -17.55 -13.42 21.07
N HIS A 103 -17.50 -14.15 22.19
CA HIS A 103 -16.79 -13.72 23.41
C HIS A 103 -15.28 -13.41 23.19
N GLN A 104 -14.69 -13.91 22.11
CA GLN A 104 -13.29 -13.68 21.73
C GLN A 104 -13.12 -12.65 20.61
N GLY A 105 -14.20 -11.99 20.17
CA GLY A 105 -14.15 -11.11 19.00
C GLY A 105 -13.20 -9.92 19.17
N LEU A 106 -13.21 -9.29 20.35
CA LEU A 106 -12.28 -8.19 20.66
C LEU A 106 -10.81 -8.64 20.65
N ALA A 107 -10.51 -9.82 21.22
CA ALA A 107 -9.18 -10.39 21.19
C ALA A 107 -8.73 -10.67 19.75
N ARG A 108 -9.63 -11.24 18.93
CA ARG A 108 -9.36 -11.52 17.52
C ARG A 108 -9.09 -10.26 16.70
N ILE A 109 -9.89 -9.20 16.92
CA ILE A 109 -9.66 -7.90 16.26
C ILE A 109 -8.32 -7.31 16.68
N SER A 110 -7.98 -7.41 17.98
CA SER A 110 -6.71 -6.90 18.51
C SER A 110 -5.51 -7.62 17.88
N GLU A 111 -5.55 -8.94 17.72
CA GLU A 111 -4.52 -9.71 17.01
C GLU A 111 -4.36 -9.28 15.54
N LEU A 112 -5.47 -8.98 14.87
CA LEU A 112 -5.44 -8.54 13.47
C LEU A 112 -4.86 -7.15 13.33
N ILE A 113 -5.21 -6.23 14.22
CA ILE A 113 -4.62 -4.90 14.26
C ILE A 113 -3.12 -5.00 14.59
N ALA A 114 -2.73 -5.83 15.55
CA ALA A 114 -1.33 -6.07 15.89
C ALA A 114 -0.53 -6.60 14.68
N THR A 115 -1.15 -7.44 13.84
CA THR A 115 -0.56 -7.95 12.61
C THR A 115 -0.32 -6.86 11.55
N LEU A 116 -1.12 -5.78 11.56
CA LEU A 116 -0.97 -4.65 10.64
C LEU A 116 0.11 -3.64 11.08
N VAL A 117 0.51 -3.64 12.35
CA VAL A 117 1.53 -2.72 12.91
C VAL A 117 2.79 -2.62 12.05
N PRO A 118 3.49 -3.72 11.65
CA PRO A 118 4.69 -3.61 10.84
C PRO A 118 4.44 -2.96 9.48
N PHE A 119 3.26 -3.18 8.89
CA PHE A 119 2.88 -2.57 7.62
C PHE A 119 2.62 -1.07 7.76
N ILE A 120 1.85 -0.67 8.76
CA ILE A 120 1.59 0.73 9.04
C ILE A 120 2.88 1.47 9.41
N THR A 121 3.76 0.83 10.19
CA THR A 121 5.07 1.39 10.58
C THR A 121 5.94 1.64 9.35
N TYR A 122 5.97 0.70 8.40
CA TYR A 122 6.68 0.90 7.14
C TYR A 122 6.13 2.10 6.35
N LEU A 123 4.80 2.17 6.16
CA LEU A 123 4.18 3.27 5.43
C LEU A 123 4.48 4.63 6.09
N ASN A 124 4.36 4.70 7.41
CA ASN A 124 4.67 5.91 8.17
C ASN A 124 6.14 6.30 8.03
N SER A 125 7.07 5.35 8.05
CA SER A 125 8.51 5.63 7.88
C SER A 125 8.89 6.21 6.51
N VAL A 126 8.02 6.05 5.51
CA VAL A 126 8.24 6.57 4.16
C VAL A 126 7.53 7.90 3.95
N VAL A 127 6.32 8.06 4.50
CA VAL A 127 5.49 9.25 4.30
C VAL A 127 5.81 10.36 5.30
N MET A 128 6.23 9.99 6.51
CA MET A 128 6.69 10.91 7.55
C MET A 128 8.09 10.46 7.99
N PRO A 129 9.12 10.61 7.14
CA PRO A 129 10.47 10.47 7.63
C PRO A 129 10.67 11.53 8.71
N ASP A 130 11.01 11.11 9.94
CA ASP A 130 11.37 12.04 11.01
C ASP A 130 12.43 12.99 10.43
N GLY A 131 12.09 14.27 10.35
CA GLY A 131 12.69 15.21 9.41
C GLY A 131 14.21 15.27 9.52
N GLU A 132 14.88 14.82 8.46
CA GLU A 132 16.26 15.12 8.06
C GLU A 132 16.51 14.32 6.76
N ASP A 133 15.91 14.74 5.65
CA ASP A 133 16.36 14.46 4.27
C ASP A 133 15.43 15.22 3.31
N GLU A 134 15.71 16.50 3.14
CA GLU A 134 15.16 17.37 2.11
C GLU A 134 15.64 16.90 0.72
N ASP A 135 15.13 15.75 0.24
CA ASP A 135 15.26 15.41 -1.18
C ASP A 135 14.22 16.24 -1.95
N GLU A 136 14.67 17.37 -2.51
CA GLU A 136 13.96 18.27 -3.43
C GLU A 136 12.93 17.53 -4.29
N VAL A 137 11.66 17.90 -4.13
CA VAL A 137 10.59 17.47 -5.02
C VAL A 137 10.57 18.48 -6.16
N ASP A 138 11.15 18.11 -7.31
CA ASP A 138 10.99 18.85 -8.56
C ASP A 138 9.50 18.77 -8.96
N ASP A 139 8.76 19.83 -8.64
CA ASP A 139 7.35 19.98 -8.93
C ASP A 139 7.21 20.51 -10.37
N ASP A 140 7.33 19.62 -11.36
CA ASP A 140 6.95 19.91 -12.74
C ASP A 140 5.40 19.96 -12.84
N GLU A 141 4.82 21.06 -12.34
CA GLU A 141 3.48 21.50 -12.70
C GLU A 141 3.50 21.99 -14.16
N GLU A 142 3.14 21.12 -15.10
CA GLU A 142 2.87 21.54 -16.48
C GLU A 142 1.41 22.01 -16.59
N ASP A 143 1.30 23.35 -16.62
CA ASP A 143 0.18 24.20 -17.02
C ASP A 143 -0.57 23.69 -18.26
N GLY A 144 -1.89 23.78 -18.20
CA GLY A 144 -2.80 23.50 -19.30
C GLY A 144 -3.97 24.48 -19.29
N SER A 145 -3.64 25.76 -19.53
CA SER A 145 -4.55 26.88 -19.73
C SER A 145 -5.78 26.56 -20.60
N VAL A 146 -6.93 27.07 -20.15
CA VAL A 146 -8.26 27.02 -20.76
C VAL A 146 -8.33 27.90 -22.00
N GLU A 147 -8.73 27.35 -23.15
CA GLU A 147 -9.21 28.16 -24.29
C GLU A 147 -10.75 28.18 -24.31
N VAL A 148 -11.30 29.38 -24.12
CA VAL A 148 -12.72 29.73 -24.36
C VAL A 148 -12.77 30.36 -25.75
N ASP A 149 -13.45 29.71 -26.69
CA ASP A 149 -13.69 30.25 -28.03
C ASP A 149 -15.04 31.01 -28.07
N GLY A 150 -14.99 32.23 -28.60
CA GLY A 150 -16.10 33.15 -28.83
C GLY A 150 -15.69 34.22 -29.82
#